data_AF-A0A8H2W679-F1
#
_entry.id   AF-A0A8H2W679-F1
#
_cell.length_a   1.000
_cell.length_b   1.000
_cell.length_c   1.000
_cell.angle_alpha   90.00
_cell.angle_beta   90.00
_cell.angle_gamma   90.00
#
_symmetry.space_group_name_H-M   'P 1'
#
loop_
_entity.id
_entity.type
_entity.pdbx_description
1 polymer ?
#
loop_
_entity_poly.entity_id
_entity_poly.type
_entity_poly.pdbx_seq_one_letter_code
_entity_poly.pdbx_strand_id
1 'polypeptide(L)'
;MSRSLLAVPYRAKDVPSLRAEFGHPDVAVVLTCLSYYNQGLTNEQLDLCFNLLFKLDNPSLEYGEWVQRDNSIPKDLRELDAVNLKDRHQFTHRLVPIFAHNFATVDFYLSSVVFPKEAKEFPEKLATSGWDLAQTKPHVTTGFSGTNDNRYLLPTSISQADPVKQLSTNALVLSYLLQPENNHYICMHGDNGTSLTTKDFLKLLVEQTPEVRVLLDVGAQMLELQNEALVRCWLSLRQDIEAAVYFNDRDELVVLPQNGVPDLLSTSPFAQRLDKCIVYLDDGHTRGTDLKLPREARALVTLGPKVTKDRLLQGCMRMRKLGHGQSVMFAAPPEIHAQILNASPNLVENNGTIDALDVLRWAMLQTCKDLQHHVSHWAQQGIEYARRHEADEQYKKNHDIAALRKRWTTPEARPLEEMYGVLSPEERSHKTTLTHRAFNIPELRKGLELMGIQTLEDPSMDEEQEREVTHEVEREEQVERPPKRNPAIHSIHPEIDSLIRNGLRDI
;
A
#
# COMPACT_ATOMS: atom_id res chain seq x y z
N MET A 1 7.00 -14.18 9.46
CA MET A 1 7.29 -12.74 9.42
C MET A 1 6.41 -12.07 10.46
N SER A 2 6.98 -11.30 11.39
CA SER A 2 6.18 -10.48 12.32
C SER A 2 5.51 -9.33 11.57
N ARG A 3 4.30 -8.95 11.96
CA ARG A 3 3.60 -7.76 11.44
C ARG A 3 4.43 -6.51 11.73
N SER A 4 4.55 -5.60 10.75
CA SER A 4 5.19 -4.28 10.96
C SER A 4 4.44 -3.50 12.03
N LEU A 5 5.17 -2.71 12.83
CA LEU A 5 4.57 -1.77 13.78
C LEU A 5 4.30 -0.39 13.16
N LEU A 6 4.78 -0.14 11.93
CA LEU A 6 4.48 1.06 11.16
C LEU A 6 3.20 0.88 10.34
N ALA A 7 2.59 2.00 9.96
CA ALA A 7 1.57 2.01 8.94
C ALA A 7 2.15 1.50 7.61
N VAL A 8 1.41 0.63 6.94
CA VAL A 8 1.79 0.02 5.66
C VAL A 8 0.74 0.31 4.59
N PRO A 9 1.14 0.43 3.32
CA PRO A 9 0.21 0.47 2.21
C PRO A 9 -0.68 -0.78 2.13
N TYR A 10 -1.89 -0.61 1.62
CA TYR A 10 -2.85 -1.71 1.39
C TYR A 10 -3.00 -1.96 -0.10
N ARG A 11 -2.98 -3.24 -0.50
CA ARG A 11 -3.19 -3.66 -1.89
C ARG A 11 -4.68 -3.70 -2.25
N ALA A 12 -5.50 -4.04 -1.26
CA ALA A 12 -6.95 -4.10 -1.33
C ALA A 12 -7.51 -3.89 0.07
N LYS A 13 -8.84 -3.80 0.17
CA LYS A 13 -9.56 -3.78 1.45
C LYS A 13 -9.07 -4.93 2.35
N ASP A 14 -8.64 -4.58 3.57
CA ASP A 14 -8.13 -5.51 4.58
C ASP A 14 -6.89 -6.35 4.19
N VAL A 15 -6.25 -6.05 3.06
CA VAL A 15 -5.05 -6.76 2.57
C VAL A 15 -3.82 -5.83 2.60
N PRO A 16 -3.00 -5.87 3.67
CA PRO A 16 -1.77 -5.07 3.74
C PRO A 16 -0.71 -5.60 2.76
N SER A 17 0.09 -4.69 2.22
CA SER A 17 1.27 -5.04 1.43
C SER A 17 2.42 -5.42 2.37
N LEU A 18 2.64 -6.72 2.58
CA LEU A 18 3.53 -7.24 3.63
C LEU A 18 4.98 -6.73 3.60
N ARG A 19 5.46 -6.26 2.45
CA ARG A 19 6.84 -5.79 2.26
C ARG A 19 6.92 -4.31 1.86
N ALA A 20 5.78 -3.65 1.68
CA ALA A 20 5.78 -2.26 1.26
C ALA A 20 5.75 -1.34 2.48
N GLU A 21 6.40 -0.20 2.32
CA GLU A 21 6.38 0.93 3.22
C GLU A 21 6.17 2.21 2.42
N PHE A 22 5.72 3.26 3.10
CA PHE A 22 5.68 4.60 2.52
C PHE A 22 7.12 5.12 2.42
N GLY A 23 7.52 5.56 1.23
CA GLY A 23 8.86 6.08 0.95
C GLY A 23 9.12 7.45 1.59
N HIS A 24 8.07 8.26 1.80
CA HIS A 24 8.22 9.52 2.53
C HIS A 24 8.10 9.32 4.05
N PRO A 25 9.10 9.75 4.85
CA PRO A 25 9.11 9.53 6.30
C PRO A 25 7.90 10.18 6.99
N ASP A 26 7.50 11.39 6.60
CA ASP A 26 6.31 12.04 7.21
C ASP A 26 5.02 11.28 6.97
N VAL A 27 4.84 10.70 5.78
CA VAL A 27 3.65 9.91 5.47
C VAL A 27 3.64 8.66 6.34
N ALA A 28 4.78 7.96 6.44
CA ALA A 28 4.92 6.80 7.32
C ALA A 28 4.65 7.15 8.79
N VAL A 29 5.25 8.22 9.31
CA VAL A 29 5.12 8.65 10.72
C VAL A 29 3.68 9.09 11.01
N VAL A 30 3.11 9.99 10.20
CA VAL A 30 1.76 10.54 10.44
C VAL A 30 0.71 9.45 10.36
N LEU A 31 0.75 8.58 9.34
CA LEU A 31 -0.20 7.48 9.23
C LEU A 31 -0.03 6.46 10.37
N THR A 32 1.19 6.23 10.84
CA THR A 32 1.45 5.38 12.02
C THR A 32 0.81 6.01 13.26
N CYS A 33 1.06 7.28 13.54
CA CYS A 33 0.45 7.99 14.66
C CYS A 33 -1.09 7.93 14.60
N LEU A 34 -1.67 8.28 13.45
CA LEU A 34 -3.12 8.23 13.24
C LEU A 34 -3.68 6.81 13.48
N SER A 35 -3.00 5.77 13.02
CA SER A 35 -3.41 4.39 13.25
C SER A 35 -3.51 4.07 14.74
N TYR A 36 -2.48 4.40 15.53
CA TYR A 36 -2.48 4.13 16.97
C TYR A 36 -3.44 5.03 17.75
N TYR A 37 -3.63 6.29 17.34
CA TYR A 37 -4.61 7.16 17.99
C TYR A 37 -6.06 6.68 17.79
N ASN A 38 -6.37 6.12 16.61
CA ASN A 38 -7.71 5.61 16.33
C ASN A 38 -7.96 4.23 16.94
N GLN A 39 -6.95 3.35 16.93
CA GLN A 39 -7.10 1.98 17.43
C GLN A 39 -6.85 1.85 18.94
N GLY A 40 -6.04 2.73 19.50
CA GLY A 40 -5.47 2.59 20.85
C GLY A 40 -4.43 1.48 20.94
N LEU A 41 -3.83 1.36 22.13
CA LEU A 41 -2.87 0.31 22.46
C LEU A 41 -3.57 -0.99 22.86
N THR A 42 -3.01 -2.14 22.48
CA THR A 42 -3.43 -3.42 23.06
C THR A 42 -3.03 -3.53 24.52
N ASN A 43 -3.63 -4.47 25.26
CA ASN A 43 -3.29 -4.73 26.65
C ASN A 43 -1.79 -5.02 26.84
N GLU A 44 -1.20 -5.79 25.92
CA GLU A 44 0.23 -6.13 25.96
C GLU A 44 1.12 -4.92 25.66
N GLN A 45 0.70 -4.05 24.73
CA GLN A 45 1.41 -2.81 24.41
C GLN A 45 1.37 -1.84 25.58
N LEU A 46 0.21 -1.69 26.24
CA LEU A 46 0.08 -0.85 27.42
C LEU A 46 0.88 -1.38 28.62
N ASP A 47 0.88 -2.70 28.84
CA ASP A 47 1.72 -3.32 29.88
C ASP A 47 3.21 -3.04 29.61
N LEU A 48 3.63 -3.14 28.34
CA LEU A 48 4.99 -2.77 27.94
C LEU A 48 5.28 -1.28 28.22
N CYS A 49 4.36 -0.36 27.94
CA CYS A 49 4.53 1.06 28.28
C CYS A 49 4.82 1.27 29.76
N PHE A 50 4.01 0.70 30.64
CA PHE A 50 4.24 0.85 32.08
C PHE A 50 5.56 0.19 32.52
N ASN A 51 5.89 -0.99 31.98
CA ASN A 51 7.17 -1.65 32.26
C ASN A 51 8.39 -0.83 31.80
N LEU A 52 8.26 -0.04 30.74
CA LEU A 52 9.30 0.89 30.28
C LEU A 52 9.33 2.18 31.13
N LEU A 53 8.16 2.73 31.47
CA LEU A 53 7.99 3.89 32.34
C LEU A 53 8.72 3.67 33.67
N PHE A 54 8.51 2.53 34.33
CA PHE A 54 9.17 2.19 35.60
C PHE A 54 10.69 2.02 35.50
N LYS A 55 11.25 1.95 34.30
CA LYS A 55 12.70 1.85 34.06
C LYS A 55 13.34 3.19 33.72
N LEU A 56 12.56 4.26 33.55
CA LEU A 56 13.08 5.60 33.31
C LEU A 56 13.78 6.13 34.57
N ASP A 57 14.69 7.09 34.37
CA ASP A 57 15.35 7.79 35.48
C ASP A 57 14.37 8.59 36.34
N ASN A 58 13.30 9.12 35.72
CA ASN A 58 12.24 9.85 36.41
C ASN A 58 10.83 9.43 35.92
N PRO A 59 10.30 8.28 36.41
CA PRO A 59 9.01 7.76 35.97
C PRO A 59 7.83 8.70 36.30
N SER A 60 7.88 9.40 37.43
CA SER A 60 6.79 10.29 37.87
C SER A 60 6.63 11.52 36.98
N LEU A 61 7.73 12.02 36.39
CA LEU A 61 7.68 13.13 35.44
C LEU A 61 6.94 12.74 34.16
N GLU A 62 7.33 11.62 33.56
CA GLU A 62 6.70 11.07 32.35
C GLU A 62 5.23 10.72 32.60
N TYR A 63 4.93 10.03 33.71
CA TYR A 63 3.54 9.72 34.08
C TYR A 63 2.69 10.99 34.29
N GLY A 64 3.31 12.05 34.78
CA GLY A 64 2.70 13.38 34.88
C GLY A 64 2.15 13.87 33.55
N GLU A 65 2.88 13.66 32.44
CA GLU A 65 2.42 14.04 31.10
C GLU A 65 1.21 13.22 30.65
N TRP A 66 1.17 11.93 31.00
CA TRP A 66 0.06 11.03 30.67
C TRP A 66 -1.25 11.50 31.33
N VAL A 67 -1.16 12.02 32.55
CA VAL A 67 -2.33 12.43 33.32
C VAL A 67 -2.69 13.91 33.18
N GLN A 68 -1.74 14.77 32.79
CA GLN A 68 -1.94 16.23 32.75
C GLN A 68 -2.96 16.67 31.70
N ARG A 69 -3.00 15.98 30.56
CA ARG A 69 -3.85 16.37 29.41
C ARG A 69 -5.28 15.86 29.50
N ASP A 70 -5.59 14.97 30.45
CA ASP A 70 -6.90 14.33 30.58
C ASP A 70 -7.49 14.47 31.99
N ASN A 71 -8.44 15.41 32.12
CA ASN A 71 -9.12 15.68 33.38
C ASN A 71 -10.09 14.56 33.80
N SER A 72 -10.43 13.62 32.92
CA SER A 72 -11.32 12.50 33.24
C SER A 72 -10.66 11.43 34.10
N ILE A 73 -9.32 11.48 34.21
CA ILE A 73 -8.54 10.51 34.99
C ILE A 73 -8.85 10.67 36.49
N PRO A 74 -9.27 9.58 37.17
CA PRO A 74 -9.56 9.56 38.61
C PRO A 74 -8.38 10.08 39.44
N LYS A 75 -8.68 10.84 40.50
CA LYS A 75 -7.66 11.49 41.34
C LYS A 75 -6.65 10.50 41.95
N ASP A 76 -7.10 9.29 42.29
CA ASP A 76 -6.23 8.26 42.83
C ASP A 76 -5.23 7.73 41.80
N LEU A 77 -5.57 7.76 40.50
CA LEU A 77 -4.68 7.35 39.40
C LEU A 77 -3.90 8.53 38.80
N ARG A 78 -3.86 9.70 39.47
CA ARG A 78 -2.99 10.81 39.04
C ARG A 78 -1.58 10.71 39.59
N GLU A 79 -1.37 9.84 40.57
CA GLU A 79 -0.06 9.57 41.17
C GLU A 79 0.40 8.17 40.76
N LEU A 80 1.65 8.07 40.31
CA LEU A 80 2.21 6.80 39.82
C LEU A 80 2.22 5.71 40.90
N ASP A 81 2.35 6.08 42.17
CA ASP A 81 2.36 5.16 43.31
C ASP A 81 1.06 4.35 43.48
N ALA A 82 -0.04 4.82 42.91
CA ALA A 82 -1.32 4.11 42.92
C ALA A 82 -1.46 3.07 41.81
N VAL A 83 -0.51 2.99 40.87
CA VAL A 83 -0.52 2.06 39.74
C VAL A 83 0.14 0.74 40.15
N ASN A 84 -0.64 -0.34 40.18
CA ASN A 84 -0.14 -1.69 40.49
C ASN A 84 -0.39 -2.65 39.32
N LEU A 85 0.63 -2.87 38.48
CA LEU A 85 0.55 -3.80 37.34
C LEU A 85 0.31 -5.26 37.74
N LYS A 86 0.60 -5.65 39.00
CA LYS A 86 0.32 -7.01 39.48
C LYS A 86 -1.16 -7.23 39.77
N ASP A 87 -1.92 -6.17 39.98
CA ASP A 87 -3.37 -6.22 40.11
C ASP A 87 -4.02 -6.25 38.72
N ARG A 88 -4.32 -7.46 38.23
CA ARG A 88 -4.98 -7.66 36.94
C ARG A 88 -6.35 -6.99 36.86
N HIS A 89 -7.07 -6.88 37.97
CA HIS A 89 -8.38 -6.25 37.97
C HIS A 89 -8.23 -4.73 37.78
N GLN A 90 -7.29 -4.10 38.48
CA GLN A 90 -6.95 -2.69 38.27
C GLN A 90 -6.47 -2.46 36.83
N PHE A 91 -5.57 -3.31 36.32
CA PHE A 91 -5.03 -3.17 34.98
C PHE A 91 -6.12 -3.24 33.91
N THR A 92 -6.91 -4.32 33.88
CA THR A 92 -7.90 -4.55 32.82
C THR A 92 -9.10 -3.61 32.92
N HIS A 93 -9.59 -3.30 34.13
CA HIS A 93 -10.84 -2.54 34.28
C HIS A 93 -10.66 -1.05 34.58
N ARG A 94 -9.46 -0.61 34.99
CA ARG A 94 -9.20 0.80 35.30
C ARG A 94 -8.12 1.40 34.41
N LEU A 95 -6.97 0.74 34.24
CA LEU A 95 -5.86 1.32 33.49
C LEU A 95 -6.08 1.23 31.98
N VAL A 96 -6.45 0.06 31.46
CA VAL A 96 -6.67 -0.15 30.01
C VAL A 96 -7.69 0.84 29.44
N PRO A 97 -8.91 1.00 29.99
CA PRO A 97 -9.90 1.91 29.41
C PRO A 97 -9.48 3.38 29.41
N ILE A 98 -8.58 3.77 30.31
CA ILE A 98 -8.09 5.16 30.46
C ILE A 98 -6.88 5.40 29.56
N PHE A 99 -5.85 4.55 29.68
CA PHE A 99 -4.54 4.82 29.10
C PHE A 99 -4.35 4.21 27.70
N ALA A 100 -5.17 3.25 27.28
CA ALA A 100 -5.03 2.65 25.95
C ALA A 100 -5.28 3.65 24.80
N HIS A 101 -6.15 4.64 25.01
CA HIS A 101 -6.45 5.70 24.03
C HIS A 101 -5.94 7.08 24.48
N ASN A 102 -5.12 7.12 25.54
CA ASN A 102 -4.52 8.36 26.01
C ASN A 102 -3.39 8.77 25.05
N PHE A 103 -3.50 9.95 24.45
CA PHE A 103 -2.52 10.44 23.47
C PHE A 103 -1.08 10.40 24.00
N ALA A 104 -0.83 10.85 25.23
CA ALA A 104 0.52 10.87 25.77
C ALA A 104 1.08 9.46 26.04
N THR A 105 0.24 8.50 26.45
CA THR A 105 0.64 7.09 26.56
C THR A 105 0.94 6.48 25.19
N VAL A 106 0.15 6.83 24.16
CA VAL A 106 0.40 6.40 22.77
C VAL A 106 1.70 7.03 22.24
N ASP A 107 1.92 8.33 22.48
CA ASP A 107 3.16 9.05 22.11
C ASP A 107 4.39 8.38 22.72
N PHE A 108 4.31 7.99 24.01
CA PHE A 108 5.36 7.26 24.70
C PHE A 108 5.64 5.90 24.04
N TYR A 109 4.60 5.13 23.70
CA TYR A 109 4.75 3.86 23.00
C TYR A 109 5.42 4.02 21.63
N LEU A 110 4.94 5.00 20.86
CA LEU A 110 5.46 5.30 19.52
C LEU A 110 6.94 5.68 19.56
N SER A 111 7.30 6.60 20.45
CA SER A 111 8.67 7.12 20.60
C SER A 111 9.65 6.14 21.26
N SER A 112 9.18 5.27 22.14
CA SER A 112 10.06 4.34 22.89
C SER A 112 10.16 2.94 22.28
N VAL A 113 9.16 2.53 21.50
CA VAL A 113 9.07 1.15 20.97
C VAL A 113 9.01 1.14 19.44
N VAL A 114 8.03 1.85 18.86
CA VAL A 114 7.75 1.73 17.42
C VAL A 114 8.84 2.36 16.56
N PHE A 115 9.07 3.66 16.71
CA PHE A 115 10.01 4.39 15.85
C PHE A 115 11.48 3.99 16.05
N PRO A 116 11.99 3.77 17.29
CA PRO A 116 13.37 3.31 17.46
C PRO A 116 13.65 1.95 16.83
N LYS A 117 12.62 1.11 16.73
CA LYS A 117 12.73 -0.23 16.15
C LYS A 117 12.57 -0.22 14.63
N GLU A 118 11.51 0.41 14.13
CA GLU A 118 11.08 0.27 12.73
C GLU A 118 11.42 1.49 11.85
N ALA A 119 11.46 2.72 12.39
CA ALA A 119 11.74 3.93 11.62
C ALA A 119 13.24 4.24 11.50
N LYS A 120 14.04 3.20 11.20
CA LYS A 120 15.48 3.33 10.97
C LYS A 120 15.76 3.66 9.51
N GLU A 121 16.62 4.63 9.27
CA GLU A 121 17.11 5.00 7.94
C GLU A 121 18.60 4.68 7.83
N PHE A 122 19.04 4.35 6.61
CA PHE A 122 20.47 4.24 6.30
C PHE A 122 20.94 5.50 5.56
N PRO A 123 22.25 5.82 5.59
CA PRO A 123 22.76 6.97 4.83
C PRO A 123 22.58 6.80 3.32
N GLU A 124 22.68 5.56 2.83
CA GLU A 124 22.59 5.22 1.42
C GLU A 124 21.78 3.93 1.23
N LYS A 125 20.96 3.87 0.17
CA LYS A 125 20.28 2.66 -0.30
C LYS A 125 20.75 2.25 -1.69
N LEU A 126 20.62 0.96 -1.98
CA LEU A 126 20.63 0.43 -3.33
C LEU A 126 19.19 0.33 -3.81
N ALA A 127 18.87 0.99 -4.92
CA ALA A 127 17.53 1.01 -5.49
C ALA A 127 17.52 0.43 -6.90
N THR A 128 16.49 -0.36 -7.18
CA THR A 128 16.16 -0.87 -8.51
C THR A 128 14.68 -0.69 -8.76
N SER A 129 14.27 -0.64 -10.02
CA SER A 129 12.88 -0.46 -10.44
C SER A 129 12.52 -1.39 -11.59
N GLY A 130 11.28 -1.27 -12.10
CA GLY A 130 10.85 -2.00 -13.29
C GLY A 130 11.74 -1.76 -14.52
N TRP A 131 12.45 -0.63 -14.58
CA TRP A 131 13.41 -0.33 -15.64
C TRP A 131 14.57 -1.32 -15.71
N ASP A 132 15.06 -1.77 -14.56
CA ASP A 132 16.16 -2.75 -14.46
C ASP A 132 15.71 -4.13 -14.92
N LEU A 133 14.48 -4.51 -14.55
CA LEU A 133 13.88 -5.77 -15.00
C LEU A 133 13.76 -5.81 -16.52
N ALA A 134 13.41 -4.67 -17.13
CA ALA A 134 13.23 -4.49 -18.56
C ALA A 134 14.54 -4.20 -19.33
N GLN A 135 15.71 -4.23 -18.69
CA GLN A 135 16.98 -4.03 -19.38
C GLN A 135 17.16 -5.05 -20.52
N THR A 136 17.75 -4.59 -21.63
CA THR A 136 18.10 -5.45 -22.77
C THR A 136 19.05 -6.56 -22.32
N LYS A 137 18.63 -7.80 -22.52
CA LYS A 137 19.36 -9.02 -22.14
C LYS A 137 19.63 -9.89 -23.38
N PRO A 138 20.64 -10.78 -23.34
CA PRO A 138 20.88 -11.72 -24.43
C PRO A 138 19.67 -12.59 -24.77
N HIS A 139 18.84 -12.92 -23.76
CA HIS A 139 17.56 -13.58 -23.94
C HIS A 139 16.44 -12.57 -23.78
N VAL A 140 15.61 -12.44 -24.82
CA VAL A 140 14.48 -11.52 -24.83
C VAL A 140 13.51 -11.90 -23.73
N THR A 141 13.17 -10.93 -22.88
CA THR A 141 12.10 -11.07 -21.91
C THR A 141 10.80 -10.61 -22.56
N THR A 142 9.79 -11.48 -22.59
CA THR A 142 8.46 -11.16 -23.11
C THR A 142 7.44 -11.22 -21.98
N GLY A 143 6.45 -10.34 -22.03
CA GLY A 143 5.34 -10.29 -21.08
C GLY A 143 4.02 -10.20 -21.82
N PHE A 144 2.95 -10.60 -21.15
CA PHE A 144 1.58 -10.45 -21.64
C PHE A 144 0.83 -9.51 -20.71
N SER A 145 0.16 -8.51 -21.29
CA SER A 145 -0.74 -7.65 -20.56
C SER A 145 -2.16 -7.87 -21.07
N GLY A 146 -3.11 -7.98 -20.13
CA GLY A 146 -4.54 -8.02 -20.46
C GLY A 146 -5.13 -6.64 -20.77
N THR A 147 -4.38 -5.56 -20.53
CA THR A 147 -4.81 -4.19 -20.80
C THR A 147 -3.65 -3.33 -21.32
N ASN A 148 -3.96 -2.13 -21.80
CA ASN A 148 -2.98 -1.29 -22.49
C ASN A 148 -2.96 0.18 -22.03
N ASP A 149 -3.71 0.59 -21.01
CA ASP A 149 -3.73 2.01 -20.61
C ASP A 149 -2.39 2.46 -20.03
N ASN A 150 -1.71 1.59 -19.28
CA ASN A 150 -0.43 1.91 -18.63
C ASN A 150 0.78 1.84 -19.58
N ARG A 151 0.58 1.59 -20.89
CA ARG A 151 1.68 1.44 -21.85
C ARG A 151 2.62 2.65 -21.92
N TYR A 152 2.11 3.83 -21.60
CA TYR A 152 2.86 5.08 -21.64
C TYR A 152 3.88 5.22 -20.49
N LEU A 153 3.70 4.43 -19.42
CA LEU A 153 4.58 4.40 -18.24
C LEU A 153 5.39 3.10 -18.16
N LEU A 154 5.49 2.34 -19.25
CA LEU A 154 6.42 1.22 -19.31
C LEU A 154 7.85 1.73 -19.50
N PRO A 155 8.88 1.00 -19.01
CA PRO A 155 10.26 1.28 -19.35
C PRO A 155 10.46 1.38 -20.86
N THR A 156 11.29 2.33 -21.32
CA THR A 156 11.41 2.64 -22.75
C THR A 156 12.05 1.53 -23.59
N SER A 157 12.67 0.54 -22.94
CA SER A 157 13.16 -0.68 -23.58
C SER A 157 12.05 -1.66 -23.96
N ILE A 158 10.83 -1.51 -23.42
CA ILE A 158 9.70 -2.37 -23.74
C ILE A 158 9.03 -1.89 -25.04
N SER A 159 8.92 -2.81 -26.00
CA SER A 159 8.10 -2.61 -27.20
C SER A 159 6.78 -3.36 -27.06
N GLN A 160 5.67 -2.63 -27.23
CA GLN A 160 4.35 -3.24 -27.27
C GLN A 160 4.08 -3.78 -28.68
N ALA A 161 3.67 -5.05 -28.75
CA ALA A 161 3.19 -5.68 -29.97
C ALA A 161 1.71 -6.02 -29.79
N ASP A 162 0.83 -5.29 -30.46
CA ASP A 162 -0.62 -5.56 -30.44
C ASP A 162 -1.00 -6.44 -31.63
N PRO A 163 -1.36 -7.72 -31.43
CA PRO A 163 -1.77 -8.58 -32.53
C PRO A 163 -3.03 -8.02 -33.20
N VAL A 164 -3.09 -8.02 -34.53
CA VAL A 164 -4.21 -7.46 -35.32
C VAL A 164 -5.58 -7.97 -34.85
N LYS A 165 -5.66 -9.24 -34.43
CA LYS A 165 -6.90 -9.87 -33.95
C LYS A 165 -7.39 -9.35 -32.58
N GLN A 166 -6.56 -8.64 -31.83
CA GLN A 166 -6.84 -8.18 -30.47
C GLN A 166 -7.08 -6.67 -30.37
N LEU A 167 -6.81 -5.90 -31.45
CA LEU A 167 -6.99 -4.45 -31.49
C LEU A 167 -8.43 -3.99 -31.18
N SER A 168 -9.43 -4.81 -31.52
CA SER A 168 -10.84 -4.48 -31.31
C SER A 168 -11.35 -4.79 -29.91
N THR A 169 -10.59 -5.51 -29.07
CA THR A 169 -11.09 -6.02 -27.78
C THR A 169 -11.52 -4.90 -26.84
N ASN A 170 -10.72 -3.83 -26.73
CA ASN A 170 -11.06 -2.69 -25.88
C ASN A 170 -12.32 -1.96 -26.39
N ALA A 171 -12.41 -1.74 -27.69
CA ALA A 171 -13.57 -1.11 -28.31
C ALA A 171 -14.83 -1.99 -28.15
N LEU A 172 -14.67 -3.31 -28.19
CA LEU A 172 -15.76 -4.27 -28.03
C LEU A 172 -16.36 -4.20 -26.62
N VAL A 173 -15.53 -4.19 -25.56
CA VAL A 173 -16.04 -4.07 -24.19
C VAL A 173 -16.76 -2.73 -23.99
N LEU A 174 -16.21 -1.63 -24.51
CA LEU A 174 -16.89 -0.33 -24.49
C LEU A 174 -18.24 -0.39 -25.21
N SER A 175 -18.32 -1.07 -26.36
CA SER A 175 -19.57 -1.22 -27.10
C SER A 175 -20.64 -1.97 -26.32
N TYR A 176 -20.26 -2.96 -25.49
CA TYR A 176 -21.20 -3.64 -24.59
C TYR A 176 -21.69 -2.70 -23.49
N LEU A 177 -20.78 -1.97 -22.83
CA LEU A 177 -21.17 -1.05 -21.76
C LEU A 177 -22.08 0.09 -22.22
N LEU A 178 -21.97 0.49 -23.49
CA LEU A 178 -22.82 1.52 -24.09
C LEU A 178 -24.18 0.99 -24.57
N GLN A 179 -24.48 -0.30 -24.39
CA GLN A 179 -25.79 -0.86 -24.73
C GLN A 179 -26.88 -0.33 -23.77
N PRO A 180 -28.13 -0.15 -24.25
CA PRO A 180 -29.20 0.46 -23.47
C PRO A 180 -29.50 -0.24 -22.13
N GLU A 181 -29.29 -1.56 -22.05
CA GLU A 181 -29.53 -2.31 -20.79
C GLU A 181 -28.61 -1.84 -19.64
N ASN A 182 -27.47 -1.24 -19.98
CA ASN A 182 -26.46 -0.77 -19.03
C ASN A 182 -26.61 0.71 -18.65
N ASN A 183 -27.56 1.44 -19.25
CA ASN A 183 -27.82 2.86 -18.98
C ASN A 183 -28.62 3.08 -17.69
N HIS A 184 -28.04 2.62 -16.58
CA HIS A 184 -28.62 2.75 -15.26
C HIS A 184 -27.55 3.18 -14.26
N TYR A 185 -27.88 4.22 -13.51
CA TYR A 185 -26.97 4.86 -12.57
C TYR A 185 -27.73 5.24 -11.31
N ILE A 186 -27.09 5.07 -10.15
CA ILE A 186 -27.58 5.57 -8.86
C ILE A 186 -26.50 6.37 -8.14
N CYS A 187 -26.90 7.47 -7.49
CA CYS A 187 -26.03 8.19 -6.57
C CYS A 187 -26.30 7.69 -5.15
N MET A 188 -25.26 7.33 -4.41
CA MET A 188 -25.33 6.78 -3.06
C MET A 188 -25.44 7.90 -2.02
N HIS A 189 -26.45 8.75 -2.14
CA HIS A 189 -26.71 9.82 -1.18
C HIS A 189 -27.85 9.45 -0.22
N GLY A 190 -27.69 9.82 1.06
CA GLY A 190 -28.80 9.89 2.00
C GLY A 190 -29.65 11.14 1.79
N ASP A 191 -30.72 11.27 2.58
CA ASP A 191 -31.66 12.40 2.52
C ASP A 191 -30.98 13.77 2.72
N ASN A 192 -29.84 13.79 3.42
CA ASN A 192 -29.08 15.00 3.75
C ASN A 192 -27.87 15.24 2.82
N GLY A 193 -27.75 14.49 1.72
CA GLY A 193 -26.60 14.60 0.79
C GLY A 193 -25.30 13.95 1.28
N THR A 194 -25.33 13.28 2.44
CA THR A 194 -24.20 12.47 2.94
C THR A 194 -24.09 11.15 2.21
N SER A 195 -22.92 10.52 2.22
CA SER A 195 -22.77 9.15 1.69
C SER A 195 -23.69 8.18 2.45
N LEU A 196 -24.28 7.22 1.74
CA LEU A 196 -25.04 6.14 2.36
C LEU A 196 -24.11 5.24 3.18
N THR A 197 -24.64 4.73 4.31
CA THR A 197 -24.02 3.60 4.99
C THR A 197 -24.10 2.36 4.11
N THR A 198 -23.23 1.38 4.32
CA THR A 198 -23.24 0.11 3.57
C THR A 198 -24.61 -0.58 3.69
N LYS A 199 -25.25 -0.50 4.87
CA LYS A 199 -26.57 -1.09 5.10
C LYS A 199 -27.67 -0.40 4.31
N ASP A 200 -27.66 0.92 4.25
CA ASP A 200 -28.69 1.68 3.52
C ASP A 200 -28.46 1.58 2.01
N PHE A 201 -27.21 1.53 1.56
CA PHE A 201 -26.88 1.20 0.18
C PHE A 201 -27.41 -0.19 -0.21
N LEU A 202 -27.26 -1.21 0.64
CA LEU A 202 -27.80 -2.54 0.35
C LEU A 202 -29.34 -2.55 0.24
N LYS A 203 -30.05 -1.71 1.00
CA LYS A 203 -31.51 -1.53 0.84
C LYS A 203 -31.83 -0.96 -0.54
N LEU A 204 -31.13 0.10 -0.94
CA LEU A 204 -31.27 0.69 -2.27
C LEU A 204 -30.95 -0.32 -3.38
N LEU A 205 -29.93 -1.17 -3.19
CA LEU A 205 -29.53 -2.22 -4.13
C LEU A 205 -30.64 -3.25 -4.35
N VAL A 206 -31.31 -3.72 -3.28
CA VAL A 206 -32.35 -4.75 -3.40
C VAL A 206 -33.65 -4.23 -4.02
N GLU A 207 -33.87 -2.92 -4.02
CA GLU A 207 -35.03 -2.25 -4.64
C GLU A 207 -34.88 -2.09 -6.17
N GLN A 208 -33.70 -2.37 -6.73
CA GLN A 208 -33.44 -2.15 -8.15
C GLN A 208 -34.20 -3.13 -9.04
N THR A 209 -34.73 -2.60 -10.14
CA THR A 209 -35.38 -3.35 -11.21
C THR A 209 -34.74 -3.03 -12.56
N PRO A 210 -34.40 -4.02 -13.41
CA PRO A 210 -34.27 -5.46 -13.12
C PRO A 210 -33.36 -5.80 -11.93
N GLU A 211 -33.63 -6.96 -11.31
CA GLU A 211 -32.97 -7.42 -10.10
C GLU A 211 -31.43 -7.49 -10.23
N VAL A 212 -30.72 -6.97 -9.23
CA VAL A 212 -29.26 -7.10 -9.10
C VAL A 212 -28.90 -8.33 -8.26
N ARG A 213 -28.09 -9.23 -8.84
CA ARG A 213 -27.60 -10.46 -8.17
C ARG A 213 -26.10 -10.42 -7.86
N VAL A 214 -25.38 -9.43 -8.38
CA VAL A 214 -23.93 -9.33 -8.26
C VAL A 214 -23.55 -7.91 -7.83
N LEU A 215 -22.71 -7.78 -6.82
CA LEU A 215 -22.12 -6.52 -6.40
C LEU A 215 -20.61 -6.58 -6.68
N LEU A 216 -20.14 -5.69 -7.54
CA LEU A 216 -18.74 -5.54 -7.92
C LEU A 216 -18.21 -4.24 -7.33
N ASP A 217 -17.48 -4.35 -6.22
CA ASP A 217 -16.97 -3.18 -5.49
C ASP A 217 -15.67 -2.64 -6.07
N VAL A 218 -15.70 -2.30 -7.36
CA VAL A 218 -14.54 -1.79 -8.12
C VAL A 218 -14.00 -0.46 -7.54
N GLY A 219 -14.86 0.28 -6.85
CA GLY A 219 -14.57 1.59 -6.28
C GLY A 219 -14.13 1.55 -4.82
N ALA A 220 -14.01 0.35 -4.22
CA ALA A 220 -13.70 0.16 -2.80
C ALA A 220 -14.61 1.01 -1.88
N GLN A 221 -15.91 0.99 -2.13
CA GLN A 221 -16.92 1.76 -1.41
C GLN A 221 -17.49 1.00 -0.20
N MET A 222 -17.33 -0.32 -0.14
CA MET A 222 -17.89 -1.15 0.93
C MET A 222 -16.91 -1.36 2.09
N LEU A 223 -16.34 -0.28 2.63
CA LEU A 223 -15.29 -0.33 3.66
C LEU A 223 -15.82 -0.55 5.09
N GLU A 224 -17.07 -0.20 5.38
CA GLU A 224 -17.61 -0.21 6.75
C GLU A 224 -17.85 -1.63 7.31
N LEU A 225 -18.10 -2.60 6.43
CA LEU A 225 -18.43 -3.97 6.81
C LEU A 225 -17.40 -4.93 6.23
N GLN A 226 -16.95 -5.88 7.05
CA GLN A 226 -16.24 -7.06 6.57
C GLN A 226 -17.08 -7.82 5.54
N ASN A 227 -16.43 -8.52 4.61
CA ASN A 227 -17.13 -9.14 3.47
C ASN A 227 -18.26 -10.09 3.91
N GLU A 228 -18.02 -10.90 4.94
CA GLU A 228 -19.05 -11.77 5.52
C GLU A 228 -20.24 -10.97 6.10
N ALA A 229 -19.96 -9.90 6.84
CA ALA A 229 -20.98 -9.06 7.46
C ALA A 229 -21.85 -8.37 6.39
N LEU A 230 -21.24 -7.95 5.28
CA LEU A 230 -21.94 -7.38 4.13
C LEU A 230 -22.90 -8.39 3.51
N VAL A 231 -22.42 -9.59 3.16
CA VAL A 231 -23.30 -10.59 2.53
C VAL A 231 -24.38 -11.12 3.47
N ARG A 232 -24.11 -11.21 4.79
CA ARG A 232 -25.13 -11.51 5.81
C ARG A 232 -26.23 -10.46 5.81
N CYS A 233 -25.86 -9.18 5.77
CA CYS A 233 -26.81 -8.09 5.68
C CYS A 233 -27.64 -8.19 4.39
N TRP A 234 -26.99 -8.41 3.24
CA TRP A 234 -27.68 -8.53 1.95
C TRP A 234 -28.65 -9.72 1.91
N LEU A 235 -28.25 -10.90 2.38
CA LEU A 235 -29.13 -12.07 2.51
C LEU A 235 -30.32 -11.81 3.42
N SER A 236 -30.14 -11.07 4.53
CA SER A 236 -31.23 -10.75 5.44
C SER A 236 -32.34 -9.92 4.78
N LEU A 237 -31.98 -9.09 3.78
CA LEU A 237 -32.90 -8.27 3.01
C LEU A 237 -33.61 -9.06 1.89
N ARG A 238 -33.13 -10.26 1.55
CA ARG A 238 -33.62 -11.09 0.44
C ARG A 238 -33.81 -12.56 0.84
N GLN A 239 -34.91 -12.82 1.53
CA GLN A 239 -35.27 -14.15 2.04
C GLN A 239 -35.57 -15.19 0.94
N ASP A 240 -35.75 -14.75 -0.31
CA ASP A 240 -35.98 -15.61 -1.47
C ASP A 240 -34.67 -16.18 -2.09
N ILE A 241 -33.52 -15.73 -1.60
CA ILE A 241 -32.20 -16.15 -2.09
C ILE A 241 -31.64 -17.26 -1.20
N GLU A 242 -31.04 -18.30 -1.80
CA GLU A 242 -30.63 -19.50 -1.05
C GLU A 242 -29.25 -19.33 -0.39
N ALA A 243 -28.34 -18.54 -0.98
CA ALA A 243 -26.98 -18.33 -0.46
C ALA A 243 -26.28 -17.08 -1.02
N ALA A 244 -25.16 -16.69 -0.42
CA ALA A 244 -24.26 -15.63 -0.90
C ALA A 244 -22.84 -16.14 -1.11
N VAL A 245 -22.18 -15.69 -2.17
CA VAL A 245 -20.78 -16.02 -2.49
C VAL A 245 -19.90 -14.79 -2.27
N TYR A 246 -18.78 -14.96 -1.58
CA TYR A 246 -17.80 -13.90 -1.26
C TYR A 246 -16.42 -14.49 -0.93
N PHE A 247 -15.42 -13.63 -0.78
CA PHE A 247 -14.10 -14.01 -0.27
C PHE A 247 -13.99 -13.79 1.24
N ASN A 248 -13.55 -14.81 1.97
CA ASN A 248 -13.31 -14.74 3.41
C ASN A 248 -11.95 -14.07 3.74
N ASP A 249 -11.66 -13.89 5.03
CA ASP A 249 -10.42 -13.28 5.53
C ASP A 249 -9.14 -14.09 5.21
N ARG A 250 -9.28 -15.30 4.66
CA ARG A 250 -8.17 -16.15 4.20
C ARG A 250 -7.97 -16.09 2.70
N ASP A 251 -8.62 -15.16 2.01
CA ASP A 251 -8.60 -15.06 0.54
C ASP A 251 -9.13 -16.34 -0.14
N GLU A 252 -10.13 -16.98 0.48
CA GLU A 252 -10.80 -18.16 -0.05
C GLU A 252 -12.23 -17.82 -0.47
N LEU A 253 -12.61 -18.29 -1.66
CA LEU A 253 -13.97 -18.14 -2.18
C LEU A 253 -14.93 -19.10 -1.46
N VAL A 254 -15.82 -18.51 -0.66
CA VAL A 254 -16.77 -19.22 0.19
C VAL A 254 -18.22 -18.92 -0.20
N VAL A 255 -19.12 -19.75 0.28
CA VAL A 255 -20.56 -19.58 0.16
C VAL A 255 -21.22 -19.66 1.52
N LEU A 256 -22.08 -18.69 1.81
CA LEU A 256 -22.89 -18.62 3.02
C LEU A 256 -24.36 -18.93 2.67
N PRO A 257 -24.91 -20.07 3.09
CA PRO A 257 -26.34 -20.35 2.96
C PRO A 257 -27.20 -19.39 3.81
N GLN A 258 -28.43 -19.12 3.38
CA GLN A 258 -29.38 -18.23 4.06
C GLN A 258 -29.50 -18.51 5.57
N ASN A 259 -29.55 -19.80 5.94
CA ASN A 259 -29.66 -20.27 7.31
C ASN A 259 -28.51 -21.23 7.65
N GLY A 260 -27.25 -20.79 7.47
CA GLY A 260 -26.09 -21.66 7.68
C GLY A 260 -24.81 -20.94 8.06
N VAL A 261 -23.73 -21.71 8.06
CA VAL A 261 -22.36 -21.23 8.22
C VAL A 261 -21.65 -21.18 6.86
N PRO A 262 -20.63 -20.33 6.68
CA PRO A 262 -19.86 -20.30 5.45
C PRO A 262 -19.10 -21.62 5.23
N ASP A 263 -19.09 -22.10 3.99
CA ASP A 263 -18.29 -23.25 3.53
C ASP A 263 -17.56 -22.90 2.23
N LEU A 264 -16.51 -23.65 1.87
CA LEU A 264 -15.81 -23.47 0.61
C LEU A 264 -16.75 -23.65 -0.59
N LEU A 265 -16.72 -22.71 -1.54
CA LEU A 265 -17.59 -22.78 -2.72
C LEU A 265 -17.27 -24.03 -3.53
N SER A 266 -16.00 -24.40 -3.68
CA SER A 266 -15.55 -25.53 -4.51
C SER A 266 -16.14 -26.88 -4.11
N THR A 267 -16.43 -27.08 -2.83
CA THR A 267 -17.02 -28.32 -2.29
C THR A 267 -18.53 -28.23 -2.09
N SER A 268 -19.10 -27.04 -2.24
CA SER A 268 -20.52 -26.79 -2.01
C SER A 268 -21.37 -27.12 -3.24
N PRO A 269 -22.61 -27.63 -3.07
CA PRO A 269 -23.54 -27.79 -4.18
C PRO A 269 -23.85 -26.47 -4.91
N PHE A 270 -23.64 -25.32 -4.26
CA PHE A 270 -23.84 -24.00 -4.85
C PHE A 270 -22.82 -23.65 -5.95
N ALA A 271 -21.67 -24.35 -6.04
CA ALA A 271 -20.71 -24.16 -7.14
C ALA A 271 -21.34 -24.27 -8.53
N GLN A 272 -22.37 -25.11 -8.66
CA GLN A 272 -23.09 -25.35 -9.91
C GLN A 272 -24.45 -24.64 -9.98
N ARG A 273 -24.86 -23.94 -8.90
CA ARG A 273 -26.17 -23.30 -8.73
C ARG A 273 -26.06 -21.81 -8.37
N LEU A 274 -25.15 -21.10 -9.03
CA LEU A 274 -24.98 -19.65 -8.83
C LEU A 274 -26.22 -18.84 -9.22
N ASP A 275 -27.18 -19.42 -9.94
CA ASP A 275 -28.50 -18.85 -10.19
C ASP A 275 -29.35 -18.67 -8.92
N LYS A 276 -28.98 -19.36 -7.83
CA LYS A 276 -29.64 -19.27 -6.53
C LYS A 276 -28.90 -18.37 -5.54
N CYS A 277 -27.81 -17.78 -5.96
CA CYS A 277 -26.92 -17.03 -5.11
C CYS A 277 -26.93 -15.53 -5.44
N ILE A 278 -26.60 -14.71 -4.44
CA ILE A 278 -25.98 -13.40 -4.68
C ILE A 278 -24.46 -13.56 -4.64
N VAL A 279 -23.76 -12.66 -5.33
CA VAL A 279 -22.31 -12.66 -5.39
C VAL A 279 -21.80 -11.28 -5.01
N TYR A 280 -20.87 -11.22 -4.07
CA TYR A 280 -20.14 -10.01 -3.72
C TYR A 280 -18.65 -10.22 -3.99
N LEU A 281 -18.08 -9.33 -4.81
CA LEU A 281 -16.65 -9.24 -5.03
C LEU A 281 -16.18 -7.87 -4.55
N ASP A 282 -15.30 -7.85 -3.56
CA ASP A 282 -14.64 -6.61 -3.14
C ASP A 282 -13.64 -6.12 -4.22
N ASP A 283 -13.05 -4.95 -3.98
CA ASP A 283 -12.08 -4.34 -4.89
C ASP A 283 -10.93 -5.28 -5.30
N GLY A 284 -10.30 -5.97 -4.34
CA GLY A 284 -9.17 -6.86 -4.59
C GLY A 284 -9.57 -8.06 -5.45
N HIS A 285 -10.79 -8.56 -5.25
CA HIS A 285 -11.32 -9.74 -5.92
C HIS A 285 -12.13 -9.43 -7.19
N THR A 286 -12.27 -8.15 -7.57
CA THR A 286 -12.78 -7.76 -8.89
C THR A 286 -11.77 -8.03 -10.03
N ARG A 287 -10.54 -8.43 -9.68
CA ARG A 287 -9.47 -8.86 -10.59
C ARG A 287 -9.14 -10.32 -10.34
N GLY A 288 -8.78 -11.07 -11.40
CA GLY A 288 -8.34 -12.46 -11.28
C GLY A 288 -9.42 -13.51 -10.99
N THR A 289 -10.54 -13.15 -10.35
CA THR A 289 -11.63 -14.09 -10.02
C THR A 289 -12.41 -14.54 -11.25
N ASP A 290 -12.69 -15.85 -11.35
CA ASP A 290 -13.52 -16.43 -12.42
C ASP A 290 -14.72 -17.18 -11.85
N LEU A 291 -15.92 -16.63 -12.08
CA LEU A 291 -17.19 -17.19 -11.64
C LEU A 291 -18.12 -17.41 -12.84
N LYS A 292 -18.75 -18.59 -12.91
CA LYS A 292 -19.71 -18.93 -13.96
C LYS A 292 -21.10 -18.35 -13.64
N LEU A 293 -21.21 -17.04 -13.71
CA LEU A 293 -22.45 -16.32 -13.39
C LEU A 293 -23.59 -16.68 -14.37
N PRO A 294 -24.87 -16.63 -13.91
CA PRO A 294 -26.04 -16.89 -14.74
C PRO A 294 -26.12 -15.99 -15.98
N ARG A 295 -26.78 -16.47 -17.05
CA ARG A 295 -26.84 -15.75 -18.34
C ARG A 295 -27.51 -14.38 -18.25
N GLU A 296 -28.55 -14.25 -17.45
CA GLU A 296 -29.32 -13.00 -17.29
C GLU A 296 -28.94 -12.25 -16.01
N ALA A 297 -27.76 -12.54 -15.44
CA ALA A 297 -27.33 -11.88 -14.21
C ALA A 297 -27.04 -10.40 -14.48
N ARG A 298 -27.51 -9.55 -13.57
CA ARG A 298 -27.18 -8.12 -13.54
C ARG A 298 -26.26 -7.82 -12.37
N ALA A 299 -25.21 -7.04 -12.63
CA ALA A 299 -24.31 -6.56 -11.61
C ALA A 299 -24.49 -5.06 -11.33
N LEU A 300 -24.28 -4.66 -10.08
CA LEU A 300 -24.05 -3.26 -9.72
C LEU A 300 -22.54 -3.07 -9.51
N VAL A 301 -21.99 -2.07 -10.19
CA VAL A 301 -20.57 -1.71 -10.16
C VAL A 301 -20.42 -0.40 -9.41
N THR A 302 -19.70 -0.42 -8.29
CA THR A 302 -19.43 0.81 -7.52
C THR A 302 -18.32 1.61 -8.19
N LEU A 303 -18.40 2.94 -8.13
CA LEU A 303 -17.38 3.87 -8.60
C LEU A 303 -16.72 4.56 -7.39
N GLY A 304 -15.43 4.88 -7.51
CA GLY A 304 -14.61 5.47 -6.45
C GLY A 304 -13.49 6.35 -7.02
N PRO A 305 -12.76 7.10 -6.18
CA PRO A 305 -11.83 8.14 -6.62
C PRO A 305 -10.67 7.65 -7.50
N LYS A 306 -10.28 6.38 -7.40
CA LYS A 306 -9.15 5.78 -8.14
C LYS A 306 -9.60 4.76 -9.20
N VAL A 307 -10.84 4.86 -9.69
CA VAL A 307 -11.34 3.98 -10.75
C VAL A 307 -10.95 4.55 -12.11
N THR A 308 -9.91 3.97 -12.72
CA THR A 308 -9.52 4.21 -14.11
C THR A 308 -10.38 3.40 -15.08
N LYS A 309 -10.35 3.74 -16.38
CA LYS A 309 -11.03 2.97 -17.43
C LYS A 309 -10.68 1.48 -17.32
N ASP A 310 -9.40 1.12 -17.30
CA ASP A 310 -8.99 -0.29 -17.23
C ASP A 310 -9.54 -1.01 -15.99
N ARG A 311 -9.50 -0.38 -14.81
CA ARG A 311 -10.05 -0.96 -13.58
C ARG A 311 -11.56 -1.19 -13.71
N LEU A 312 -12.29 -0.20 -14.24
CA LEU A 312 -13.72 -0.30 -14.51
C LEU A 312 -14.03 -1.46 -15.47
N LEU A 313 -13.35 -1.53 -16.61
CA LEU A 313 -13.58 -2.56 -17.61
C LEU A 313 -13.25 -3.96 -17.07
N GLN A 314 -12.13 -4.13 -16.35
CA GLN A 314 -11.75 -5.41 -15.76
C GLN A 314 -12.79 -5.93 -14.76
N GLY A 315 -13.34 -5.03 -13.95
CA GLY A 315 -14.42 -5.30 -13.02
C GLY A 315 -15.70 -5.70 -13.76
N CYS A 316 -16.18 -4.88 -14.71
CA CYS A 316 -17.34 -5.21 -15.53
C CYS A 316 -17.20 -6.56 -16.25
N MET A 317 -15.99 -6.89 -16.73
CA MET A 317 -15.70 -8.16 -17.40
C MET A 317 -15.64 -9.38 -16.46
N ARG A 318 -15.92 -9.23 -15.16
CA ARG A 318 -16.34 -10.36 -14.30
C ARG A 318 -17.68 -10.92 -14.76
N MET A 319 -18.52 -10.09 -15.37
CA MET A 319 -19.68 -10.50 -16.16
C MET A 319 -19.19 -11.04 -17.52
N ARG A 320 -18.71 -12.29 -17.55
CA ARG A 320 -18.11 -12.90 -18.75
C ARG A 320 -19.02 -12.96 -19.99
N LYS A 321 -20.33 -12.81 -19.80
CA LYS A 321 -21.35 -12.75 -20.87
C LYS A 321 -21.97 -11.35 -20.99
N LEU A 322 -21.24 -10.31 -20.60
CA LEU A 322 -21.64 -8.93 -20.82
C LEU A 322 -21.95 -8.70 -22.30
N GLY A 323 -23.09 -8.05 -22.57
CA GLY A 323 -23.62 -7.86 -23.92
C GLY A 323 -24.19 -9.13 -24.58
N HIS A 324 -24.28 -10.24 -23.82
CA HIS A 324 -24.85 -11.52 -24.24
C HIS A 324 -25.78 -12.08 -23.15
N GLY A 325 -26.68 -11.23 -22.63
CA GLY A 325 -27.64 -11.52 -21.56
C GLY A 325 -27.26 -10.88 -20.22
N GLN A 326 -25.96 -10.84 -19.88
CA GLN A 326 -25.53 -10.16 -18.66
C GLN A 326 -25.43 -8.65 -18.89
N SER A 327 -25.78 -7.90 -17.85
CA SER A 327 -25.78 -6.43 -17.83
C SER A 327 -25.18 -5.89 -16.55
N VAL A 328 -24.89 -4.60 -16.55
CA VAL A 328 -24.38 -3.85 -15.40
C VAL A 328 -25.22 -2.61 -15.13
N MET A 329 -25.08 -2.05 -13.95
CA MET A 329 -25.48 -0.70 -13.60
C MET A 329 -24.41 -0.08 -12.70
N PHE A 330 -24.36 1.24 -12.63
CA PHE A 330 -23.32 1.95 -11.89
C PHE A 330 -23.87 2.61 -10.64
N ALA A 331 -23.05 2.69 -9.60
CA ALA A 331 -23.37 3.43 -8.40
C ALA A 331 -22.15 4.23 -7.95
N ALA A 332 -22.35 5.48 -7.53
CA ALA A 332 -21.24 6.32 -7.06
C ALA A 332 -21.61 7.09 -5.78
N PRO A 333 -20.66 7.33 -4.87
CA PRO A 333 -20.86 8.26 -3.77
C PRO A 333 -21.01 9.72 -4.27
N PRO A 334 -21.53 10.64 -3.45
CA PRO A 334 -21.79 12.03 -3.86
C PRO A 334 -20.59 12.75 -4.46
N GLU A 335 -19.38 12.50 -3.94
CA GLU A 335 -18.15 13.10 -4.45
C GLU A 335 -17.83 12.67 -5.90
N ILE A 336 -18.04 11.38 -6.22
CA ILE A 336 -17.78 10.83 -7.56
C ILE A 336 -18.91 11.22 -8.50
N HIS A 337 -20.14 11.26 -8.02
CA HIS A 337 -21.26 11.82 -8.76
C HIS A 337 -20.95 13.24 -9.27
N ALA A 338 -20.48 14.13 -8.39
CA ALA A 338 -20.08 15.48 -8.77
C ALA A 338 -18.94 15.49 -9.80
N GLN A 339 -17.97 14.59 -9.67
CA GLN A 339 -16.90 14.47 -10.68
C GLN A 339 -17.39 14.00 -12.04
N ILE A 340 -18.37 13.08 -12.09
CA ILE A 340 -18.97 12.61 -13.35
C ILE A 340 -19.73 13.78 -14.02
N LEU A 341 -20.50 14.55 -13.26
CA LEU A 341 -21.18 15.74 -13.78
C LEU A 341 -20.19 16.75 -14.36
N ASN A 342 -19.09 17.02 -13.66
CA ASN A 342 -18.04 17.94 -14.13
C ASN A 342 -17.31 17.43 -15.39
N ALA A 343 -17.22 16.10 -15.57
CA ALA A 343 -16.69 15.49 -16.78
C ALA A 343 -17.65 15.57 -17.98
N SER A 344 -18.94 15.86 -17.73
CA SER A 344 -20.02 15.85 -18.71
C SER A 344 -20.73 17.20 -18.83
N PRO A 345 -20.09 18.23 -19.41
CA PRO A 345 -20.62 19.59 -19.47
C PRO A 345 -22.00 19.70 -20.13
N ASN A 346 -22.25 18.91 -21.19
CA ASN A 346 -23.53 18.90 -21.89
C ASN A 346 -24.70 18.36 -21.04
N LEU A 347 -24.43 17.57 -20.01
CA LEU A 347 -25.49 17.00 -19.15
C LEU A 347 -26.06 18.07 -18.21
N VAL A 348 -25.17 18.89 -17.65
CA VAL A 348 -25.50 19.99 -16.74
C VAL A 348 -26.36 21.04 -17.45
N GLU A 349 -26.06 21.31 -18.72
CA GLU A 349 -26.82 22.26 -19.54
C GLU A 349 -28.24 21.78 -19.88
N ASN A 350 -28.46 20.46 -19.96
CA ASN A 350 -29.72 19.88 -20.44
C ASN A 350 -30.58 19.25 -19.32
N ASN A 351 -30.20 19.39 -18.04
CA ASN A 351 -30.80 18.64 -16.92
C ASN A 351 -30.92 17.14 -17.22
N GLY A 352 -29.88 16.58 -17.87
CA GLY A 352 -29.84 15.16 -18.22
C GLY A 352 -29.59 14.28 -17.00
N THR A 353 -29.93 12.99 -17.11
CA THR A 353 -29.56 11.96 -16.14
C THR A 353 -28.28 11.25 -16.58
N ILE A 354 -27.39 10.95 -15.63
CA ILE A 354 -26.11 10.28 -15.92
C ILE A 354 -26.37 8.91 -16.55
N ASP A 355 -25.69 8.64 -17.66
CA ASP A 355 -25.70 7.35 -18.34
C ASP A 355 -24.33 6.64 -18.33
N ALA A 356 -24.23 5.50 -19.01
CA ALA A 356 -22.98 4.74 -19.11
C ALA A 356 -21.88 5.51 -19.86
N LEU A 357 -22.24 6.37 -20.83
CA LEU A 357 -21.28 7.17 -21.58
C LEU A 357 -20.59 8.22 -20.69
N ASP A 358 -21.36 8.86 -19.80
CA ASP A 358 -20.82 9.81 -18.83
C ASP A 358 -19.86 9.16 -17.84
N VAL A 359 -20.23 7.98 -17.32
CA VAL A 359 -19.34 7.17 -16.45
C VAL A 359 -18.05 6.80 -17.17
N LEU A 360 -18.14 6.35 -18.42
CA LEU A 360 -16.96 5.99 -19.22
C LEU A 360 -16.07 7.21 -19.51
N ARG A 361 -16.67 8.36 -19.83
CA ARG A 361 -15.93 9.61 -20.04
C ARG A 361 -15.17 10.00 -18.78
N TRP A 362 -15.83 9.98 -17.63
CA TRP A 362 -15.18 10.25 -16.35
C TRP A 362 -14.04 9.25 -16.07
N ALA A 363 -14.25 7.95 -16.26
CA ALA A 363 -13.23 6.93 -16.01
C ALA A 363 -12.01 7.08 -16.94
N MET A 364 -12.21 7.51 -18.20
CA MET A 364 -11.12 7.84 -19.12
C MET A 364 -10.32 9.07 -18.66
N LEU A 365 -11.00 10.11 -18.17
CA LEU A 365 -10.33 11.27 -17.58
C LEU A 365 -9.56 10.89 -16.31
N GLN A 366 -10.07 9.95 -15.50
CA GLN A 366 -9.32 9.40 -14.37
C GLN A 366 -8.07 8.63 -14.83
N THR A 367 -8.14 7.85 -15.92
CA THR A 367 -6.93 7.24 -16.52
C THR A 367 -5.90 8.30 -16.90
N CYS A 368 -6.31 9.41 -17.51
CA CYS A 368 -5.37 10.49 -17.85
C CYS A 368 -4.74 11.13 -16.61
N LYS A 369 -5.52 11.41 -15.57
CA LYS A 369 -5.02 11.95 -14.30
C LYS A 369 -4.06 10.98 -13.61
N ASP A 370 -4.40 9.70 -13.61
CA ASP A 370 -3.57 8.63 -13.05
C ASP A 370 -2.21 8.54 -13.77
N LEU A 371 -2.21 8.60 -15.11
CA LEU A 371 -0.97 8.63 -15.89
C LEU A 371 -0.12 9.89 -15.60
N GLN A 372 -0.77 11.06 -15.51
CA GLN A 372 -0.10 12.32 -15.18
C GLN A 372 0.51 12.32 -13.78
N HIS A 373 -0.18 11.71 -12.81
CA HIS A 373 0.30 11.60 -11.44
C HIS A 373 1.57 10.74 -11.36
N HIS A 374 1.60 9.59 -12.05
CA HIS A 374 2.71 8.65 -11.98
C HIS A 374 3.89 8.96 -12.93
N VAL A 375 3.76 9.93 -13.83
CA VAL A 375 4.81 10.23 -14.82
C VAL A 375 6.12 10.72 -14.18
N SER A 376 6.04 11.43 -13.05
CA SER A 376 7.21 11.91 -12.31
C SER A 376 8.02 10.76 -11.74
N HIS A 377 7.37 9.76 -11.16
CA HIS A 377 8.02 8.52 -10.71
C HIS A 377 8.66 7.76 -11.87
N TRP A 378 7.92 7.57 -12.97
CA TRP A 378 8.43 6.90 -14.15
C TRP A 378 9.70 7.58 -14.69
N ALA A 379 9.71 8.91 -14.76
CA ALA A 379 10.86 9.69 -15.22
C ALA A 379 12.04 9.60 -14.25
N GLN A 380 11.80 9.70 -12.93
CA GLN A 380 12.86 9.54 -11.92
C GLN A 380 13.52 8.16 -12.03
N GLN A 381 12.73 7.09 -12.08
CA GLN A 381 13.22 5.72 -12.22
C GLN A 381 14.05 5.55 -13.50
N GLY A 382 13.61 6.14 -14.61
CA GLY A 382 14.37 6.14 -15.87
C GLY A 382 15.70 6.88 -15.78
N ILE A 383 15.76 8.01 -15.08
CA ILE A 383 17.00 8.75 -14.84
C ILE A 383 17.97 7.94 -13.97
N GLU A 384 17.47 7.32 -12.90
CA GLU A 384 18.27 6.49 -12.01
C GLU A 384 18.82 5.25 -12.73
N TYR A 385 18.00 4.62 -13.57
CA TYR A 385 18.42 3.53 -14.45
C TYR A 385 19.53 3.98 -15.41
N ALA A 386 19.35 5.10 -16.12
CA ALA A 386 20.36 5.62 -17.04
C ALA A 386 21.69 5.92 -16.33
N ARG A 387 21.63 6.50 -15.13
CA ARG A 387 22.80 6.80 -14.28
C ARG A 387 23.58 5.52 -13.93
N ARG A 388 22.88 4.45 -13.53
CA ARG A 388 23.47 3.15 -13.16
C ARG A 388 24.03 2.44 -14.39
N HIS A 389 23.30 2.43 -15.50
CA HIS A 389 23.75 1.85 -16.75
C HIS A 389 25.04 2.52 -17.27
N GLU A 390 25.14 3.85 -17.19
CA GLU A 390 26.38 4.56 -17.55
C GLU A 390 27.54 4.17 -16.63
N ALA A 391 27.28 4.00 -15.33
CA ALA A 391 28.28 3.55 -14.36
C ALA A 391 28.80 2.14 -14.68
N ASP A 392 27.92 1.21 -15.04
CA ASP A 392 28.29 -0.15 -15.43
C ASP A 392 29.16 -0.16 -16.69
N GLU A 393 28.80 0.64 -17.70
CA GLU A 393 29.60 0.77 -18.93
C GLU A 393 30.97 1.40 -18.69
N GLN A 394 31.08 2.32 -17.74
CA GLN A 394 32.37 2.88 -17.30
C GLN A 394 33.18 1.82 -16.55
N TYR A 395 32.57 1.11 -15.60
CA TYR A 395 33.20 0.06 -14.82
C TYR A 395 33.78 -1.06 -15.70
N LYS A 396 33.07 -1.47 -16.76
CA LYS A 396 33.58 -2.43 -17.74
C LYS A 396 34.89 -2.00 -18.41
N LYS A 397 35.18 -0.71 -18.44
CA LYS A 397 36.38 -0.14 -19.08
C LYS A 397 37.52 0.10 -18.10
N ASN A 398 37.21 0.56 -16.88
CA ASN A 398 38.21 1.04 -15.93
C ASN A 398 38.29 0.24 -14.61
N HIS A 399 37.34 -0.65 -14.34
CA HIS A 399 37.21 -1.42 -13.10
C HIS A 399 37.20 -0.57 -11.82
N ASP A 400 36.74 0.68 -11.89
CA ASP A 400 36.65 1.59 -10.75
C ASP A 400 35.40 1.29 -9.89
N ILE A 401 35.59 0.50 -8.84
CA ILE A 401 34.54 0.12 -7.90
C ILE A 401 34.00 1.33 -7.12
N ALA A 402 34.85 2.32 -6.81
CA ALA A 402 34.42 3.48 -6.04
C ALA A 402 33.46 4.36 -6.84
N ALA A 403 33.78 4.59 -8.12
CA ALA A 403 32.89 5.29 -9.04
C ALA A 403 31.58 4.53 -9.29
N LEU A 404 31.64 3.20 -9.40
CA LEU A 404 30.46 2.35 -9.54
C LEU A 404 29.53 2.49 -8.32
N ARG A 405 30.08 2.28 -7.11
CA ARG A 405 29.33 2.37 -5.85
C ARG A 405 28.61 3.71 -5.74
N LYS A 406 29.32 4.82 -5.96
CA LYS A 406 28.77 6.18 -5.87
C LYS A 406 27.57 6.42 -6.79
N ARG A 407 27.52 5.77 -7.97
CA ARG A 407 26.42 5.92 -8.93
C ARG A 407 25.30 4.91 -8.73
N TRP A 408 25.57 3.81 -8.04
CA TRP A 408 24.60 2.78 -7.69
C TRP A 408 23.86 3.08 -6.39
N THR A 409 24.44 3.85 -5.48
CA THR A 409 23.78 4.29 -4.25
C THR A 409 22.93 5.54 -4.46
N THR A 410 21.87 5.67 -3.67
CA THR A 410 21.09 6.91 -3.50
C THR A 410 21.01 7.25 -2.02
N PRO A 411 20.98 8.55 -1.65
CA PRO A 411 20.67 8.93 -0.28
C PRO A 411 19.31 8.37 0.13
N GLU A 412 19.24 7.70 1.28
CA GLU A 412 17.98 7.23 1.87
C GLU A 412 17.55 8.19 2.98
N ALA A 413 18.43 8.42 3.97
CA ALA A 413 18.19 9.40 5.02
C ALA A 413 18.22 10.83 4.47
N ARG A 414 17.25 11.65 4.90
CA ARG A 414 17.18 13.08 4.57
C ARG A 414 17.35 13.91 5.85
N PRO A 415 18.30 14.86 5.91
CA PRO A 415 18.41 15.74 7.05
C PRO A 415 17.19 16.67 7.14
N LEU A 416 16.81 17.04 8.37
CA LEU A 416 15.67 17.94 8.62
C LEU A 416 15.79 19.28 7.87
N GLU A 417 17.01 19.77 7.66
CA GLU A 417 17.27 21.00 6.92
C GLU A 417 16.96 20.86 5.42
N GLU A 418 17.15 19.68 4.82
CA GLU A 418 16.74 19.43 3.43
C GLU A 418 15.22 19.32 3.31
N MET A 419 14.57 18.69 4.29
CA MET A 419 13.11 18.49 4.28
C MET A 419 12.31 19.75 4.63
N TYR A 420 12.76 20.51 5.64
CA TYR A 420 12.01 21.63 6.23
C TYR A 420 12.77 22.95 6.24
N GLY A 421 14.06 22.94 5.87
CA GLY A 421 14.84 24.16 5.80
C GLY A 421 14.36 25.10 4.71
N VAL A 422 14.75 26.37 4.83
CA VAL A 422 14.44 27.36 3.79
C VAL A 422 15.34 27.09 2.61
N LEU A 423 14.79 26.44 1.58
CA LEU A 423 15.51 26.14 0.33
C LEU A 423 16.16 27.42 -0.21
N SER A 424 17.47 27.35 -0.41
CA SER A 424 18.21 28.37 -1.14
C SER A 424 17.67 28.51 -2.57
N PRO A 425 17.90 29.66 -3.25
CA PRO A 425 17.50 29.83 -4.65
C PRO A 425 18.05 28.73 -5.59
N GLU A 426 19.21 28.16 -5.26
CA GLU A 426 19.87 27.07 -5.99
C GLU A 426 19.18 25.71 -5.76
N GLU A 427 18.71 25.44 -4.54
CA GLU A 427 17.96 24.22 -4.21
C GLU A 427 16.53 24.27 -4.76
N ARG A 428 15.89 25.45 -4.85
CA ARG A 428 14.60 25.61 -5.55
C ARG A 428 14.68 25.23 -7.04
N SER A 429 15.88 25.28 -7.63
CA SER A 429 16.15 24.79 -8.98
C SER A 429 16.08 23.26 -9.09
N HIS A 430 15.95 22.50 -7.98
CA HIS A 430 15.85 21.04 -8.05
C HIS A 430 14.57 20.55 -8.76
N LYS A 431 13.46 21.30 -8.69
CA LYS A 431 12.27 21.05 -9.55
C LYS A 431 12.57 21.24 -11.04
N THR A 432 13.43 22.21 -11.36
CA THR A 432 13.98 22.43 -12.70
C THR A 432 14.96 21.33 -13.10
N THR A 433 15.70 20.73 -12.15
CA THR A 433 16.66 19.65 -12.47
C THR A 433 16.01 18.32 -12.76
N LEU A 434 14.92 17.89 -12.10
CA LEU A 434 14.28 16.62 -12.46
C LEU A 434 13.77 16.67 -13.91
N THR A 435 13.01 17.73 -14.22
CA THR A 435 12.53 18.00 -15.58
C THR A 435 13.72 18.05 -16.56
N HIS A 436 14.72 18.90 -16.32
CA HIS A 436 15.88 19.02 -17.20
C HIS A 436 16.66 17.70 -17.38
N ARG A 437 16.87 16.92 -16.30
CA ARG A 437 17.54 15.61 -16.34
C ARG A 437 16.75 14.61 -17.17
N ALA A 438 15.42 14.56 -17.00
CA ALA A 438 14.55 13.69 -17.78
C ALA A 438 14.60 14.06 -19.27
N PHE A 439 14.47 15.36 -19.59
CA PHE A 439 14.54 15.86 -20.96
C PHE A 439 15.92 15.68 -21.60
N ASN A 440 17.01 15.53 -20.85
CA ASN A 440 18.34 15.24 -21.39
C ASN A 440 18.53 13.78 -21.82
N ILE A 441 17.63 12.88 -21.42
CA ILE A 441 17.62 11.48 -21.85
C ILE A 441 16.66 11.38 -23.05
N PRO A 442 17.15 11.07 -24.28
CA PRO A 442 16.32 11.09 -25.49
C PRO A 442 15.06 10.23 -25.42
N GLU A 443 15.16 9.04 -24.83
CA GLU A 443 14.06 8.10 -24.71
C GLU A 443 12.98 8.61 -23.75
N LEU A 444 13.38 9.23 -22.63
CA LEU A 444 12.45 9.87 -21.69
C LEU A 444 11.79 11.10 -22.31
N ARG A 445 12.57 11.97 -22.95
CA ARG A 445 12.05 13.15 -23.67
C ARG A 445 10.92 12.76 -24.61
N LYS A 446 11.13 11.74 -25.46
CA LYS A 446 10.12 11.28 -26.41
C LYS A 446 8.82 10.85 -25.72
N GLY A 447 8.92 10.13 -24.59
CA GLY A 447 7.76 9.72 -23.80
C GLY A 447 7.01 10.90 -23.19
N LEU A 448 7.74 11.86 -22.60
CA LEU A 448 7.17 13.07 -22.01
C LEU A 448 6.47 13.95 -23.05
N GLU A 449 7.09 14.17 -24.21
CA GLU A 449 6.51 14.93 -25.32
C GLU A 449 5.23 14.26 -25.86
N LEU A 450 5.22 12.92 -25.99
CA LEU A 450 4.04 12.16 -26.41
C LEU A 450 2.86 12.33 -25.45
N MET A 451 3.14 12.42 -24.14
CA MET A 451 2.13 12.64 -23.10
C MET A 451 1.79 14.12 -22.90
N GLY A 452 2.45 15.04 -23.60
CA GLY A 452 2.25 16.48 -23.45
C GLY A 452 2.75 17.05 -22.11
N ILE A 453 3.68 16.36 -21.45
CA ILE A 453 4.23 16.78 -20.16
C ILE A 453 5.34 17.80 -20.39
N GLN A 454 5.21 18.98 -19.79
CA GLN A 454 6.22 20.05 -19.87
C GLN A 454 7.06 20.17 -18.61
N THR A 455 6.48 19.82 -17.47
CA THR A 455 7.08 19.95 -16.14
C THR A 455 6.78 18.70 -15.32
N LEU A 456 7.77 18.23 -14.57
CA LEU A 456 7.61 17.12 -13.63
C LEU A 456 7.48 17.67 -12.21
N GLU A 457 6.59 17.05 -11.44
CA GLU A 457 6.43 17.31 -10.01
C GLU A 457 7.43 16.47 -9.20
N ASP A 458 7.62 16.81 -7.92
CA ASP A 458 8.44 16.01 -7.03
C ASP A 458 7.63 14.77 -6.60
N PRO A 459 8.07 13.56 -6.97
CA PRO A 459 7.33 12.34 -6.69
C PRO A 459 7.52 11.82 -5.26
N SER A 460 8.37 12.44 -4.43
CA SER A 460 8.80 11.83 -3.17
C SER A 460 7.69 11.62 -2.13
N MET A 461 6.59 12.39 -2.18
CA MET A 461 5.48 12.26 -1.23
C MET A 461 4.59 11.03 -1.49
N ASP A 462 4.51 10.58 -2.75
CA ASP A 462 3.64 9.48 -3.19
C ASP A 462 4.43 8.18 -3.44
N GLU A 463 5.71 8.14 -3.02
CA GLU A 463 6.56 6.96 -3.17
C GLU A 463 6.12 5.83 -2.23
N GLU A 464 5.89 4.65 -2.79
CA GLU A 464 5.83 3.39 -2.04
C GLU A 464 7.02 2.53 -2.47
N GLN A 465 7.71 1.92 -1.49
CA GLN A 465 8.87 1.08 -1.77
C GLN A 465 8.75 -0.28 -1.07
N GLU A 466 9.24 -1.33 -1.71
CA GLU A 466 9.48 -2.61 -1.04
C GLU A 466 10.89 -2.61 -0.45
N ARG A 467 10.98 -2.75 0.87
CA ARG A 467 12.26 -2.73 1.59
C ARG A 467 12.69 -4.14 1.96
N GLU A 468 13.84 -4.57 1.46
CA GLU A 468 14.50 -5.79 1.92
C GLU A 468 15.65 -5.40 2.86
N VAL A 469 15.40 -5.48 4.18
CA VAL A 469 16.44 -5.30 5.19
C VAL A 469 16.98 -6.68 5.58
N THR A 470 18.17 -7.02 5.11
CA THR A 470 18.98 -8.05 5.76
C THR A 470 19.46 -7.46 7.09
N HIS A 471 18.85 -7.88 8.20
CA HIS A 471 19.35 -7.59 9.55
C HIS A 471 20.66 -8.38 9.78
N GLU A 472 21.73 -7.98 9.11
CA GLU A 472 23.08 -8.34 9.52
C GLU A 472 23.41 -7.45 10.71
N VAL A 473 23.02 -7.90 11.91
CA VAL A 473 23.59 -7.37 13.15
C VAL A 473 25.04 -7.89 13.22
N GLU A 474 25.95 -7.26 12.48
CA GLU A 474 27.37 -7.44 12.73
C GLU A 474 27.70 -6.74 14.05
N ARG A 475 27.82 -7.53 15.12
CA ARG A 475 28.51 -7.09 16.32
C ARG A 475 30.00 -6.98 15.98
N GLU A 476 30.44 -5.79 15.58
CA GLU A 476 31.87 -5.47 15.62
C GLU A 476 32.31 -5.42 17.10
N GLU A 477 32.88 -6.52 17.61
CA GLU A 477 33.64 -6.48 18.84
C GLU A 477 34.92 -5.66 18.61
N GLN A 478 34.91 -4.38 18.97
CA GLN A 478 36.15 -3.64 19.19
C GLN A 478 36.84 -4.21 20.43
N VAL A 479 37.70 -5.21 20.23
CA VAL A 479 38.57 -5.72 21.29
C VAL A 479 39.65 -4.69 21.58
N GLU A 480 39.44 -3.90 22.63
CA GLU A 480 40.46 -3.01 23.18
C GLU A 480 41.57 -3.85 23.82
N ARG A 481 42.59 -4.21 23.02
CA ARG A 481 43.74 -4.98 23.53
C ARG A 481 44.65 -4.03 24.29
N PRO A 482 45.15 -4.42 25.49
CA PRO A 482 46.13 -3.61 26.21
C PRO A 482 47.38 -3.35 25.33
N PRO A 483 48.06 -2.21 25.53
CA PRO A 483 49.23 -1.84 24.72
C PRO A 483 50.29 -2.94 24.74
N LYS A 484 50.90 -3.21 23.58
CA LYS A 484 51.98 -4.20 23.43
C LYS A 484 53.08 -3.90 24.45
N ARG A 485 53.29 -4.81 25.42
CA ARG A 485 54.45 -4.76 26.31
C ARG A 485 55.71 -5.16 25.55
N ASN A 486 56.82 -4.51 25.89
CA ASN A 486 58.12 -4.91 25.35
C ASN A 486 58.45 -6.34 25.80
N PRO A 487 58.86 -7.24 24.88
CA PRO A 487 59.25 -8.59 25.25
C PRO A 487 60.44 -8.55 26.20
N ALA A 488 60.42 -9.41 27.23
CA ALA A 488 61.54 -9.54 28.16
C ALA A 488 62.81 -9.96 27.40
N ILE A 489 63.94 -9.35 27.73
CA ILE A 489 65.22 -9.72 27.15
C ILE A 489 65.55 -11.14 27.61
N HIS A 490 65.76 -12.03 26.65
CA HIS A 490 65.94 -13.44 26.91
C HIS A 490 67.37 -13.61 27.41
N SER A 491 67.56 -14.26 28.55
CA SER A 491 68.89 -14.69 29.00
C SER A 491 68.91 -16.21 29.04
N ILE A 492 69.97 -16.79 28.50
CA ILE A 492 70.19 -18.23 28.55
C ILE A 492 70.70 -18.54 29.96
N HIS A 493 70.05 -19.50 30.63
CA HIS A 493 70.49 -19.91 31.96
C HIS A 493 71.94 -20.42 31.89
N PRO A 494 72.84 -20.03 32.82
CA PRO A 494 74.27 -20.36 32.74
C PRO A 494 74.56 -21.85 32.56
N GLU A 495 73.72 -22.71 33.13
CA GLU A 495 73.82 -24.16 32.97
C GLU A 495 73.53 -24.66 31.55
N ILE A 496 72.63 -23.99 30.83
CA ILE A 496 72.36 -24.31 29.43
C ILE A 496 73.53 -23.83 28.55
N ASP A 497 74.11 -22.67 28.83
CA ASP A 497 75.32 -22.22 28.13
C ASP A 497 76.51 -23.17 28.39
N SER A 498 76.69 -23.65 29.62
CA SER A 498 77.71 -24.65 29.97
C SER A 498 77.47 -25.99 29.27
N LEU A 499 76.22 -26.48 29.23
CA LEU A 499 75.86 -27.71 28.53
C LEU A 499 76.16 -27.63 27.04
N ILE A 500 75.83 -26.50 26.40
CA ILE A 500 76.07 -26.27 24.98
C ILE A 500 77.56 -26.21 24.66
N ARG A 501 78.36 -25.58 25.54
CA ARG A 501 79.80 -25.39 25.30
C ARG A 501 80.64 -26.62 25.65
N ASN A 502 80.30 -27.33 26.72
CA ASN A 502 81.17 -28.32 27.34
C ASN A 502 80.60 -29.74 27.33
N GLY A 503 79.34 -29.94 26.91
CA GLY A 503 78.71 -31.25 26.76
C GLY A 503 78.48 -32.01 28.08
N LEU A 504 78.72 -31.38 29.23
CA LEU A 504 78.55 -31.97 30.56
C LEU A 504 77.43 -31.23 31.30
N ARG A 505 76.52 -32.01 31.87
CA ARG A 505 75.48 -31.53 32.77
C ARG A 505 75.92 -31.92 34.17
N ASP A 506 76.40 -30.96 34.96
CA ASP A 506 76.62 -31.20 36.39
C ASP A 506 75.23 -31.36 37.03
N ILE A 507 75.02 -32.52 37.67
CA ILE A 507 73.79 -32.82 38.44
C ILE A 507 73.89 -32.19 39.82
#